data_AF-A0A9D2M3Z4-F1
#
_entry.id   AF-A0A9D2M3Z4-F1
#
_cell.length_a   1.000
_cell.length_b   1.000
_cell.length_c   1.000
_cell.angle_alpha   90.00
_cell.angle_beta   90.00
_cell.angle_gamma   90.00
#
_symmetry.space_group_name_H-M   'P 1'
#
loop_
_entity.id
_entity.type
_entity.pdbx_description
1 polymer ?
#
loop_
_entity_poly.entity_id
_entity_poly.type
_entity_poly.pdbx_seq_one_letter_code
_entity_poly.pdbx_strand_id
1 'polypeptide(L)'
;MQGRFVCSKGNATPLFRLPASGHPSGERGLAFYSLPGIVQGNLMVQSKHNRQHAAMSGRLSFCAEANAIYQAEFSSRDATLKMELLRGNDLHFLREDAPSEDIALEQMRFDDGKRPASDNILGCFYVQETKRLFLSGLLLAVPIAYLVLAAGQSPWLWLLPVGLPVLMWILMFAVGAKRYQKIFDGLTMQQQDDITQEFAVPHPIYRLFGGEVHLLPSCLICRHRGQLSLILLDQIVSAQSISYSQTMHLTKTLILNLKTGQTHQLEFTLGHQKDLLSVLAWLKQKNPAILQER
;
A
#
# COMPACT_ATOMS: atom_id res chain seq x y z
N MET A 1 -22.47 30.10 -10.29
CA MET A 1 -21.21 29.63 -9.69
C MET A 1 -20.05 30.16 -10.51
N GLN A 2 -18.97 30.58 -9.84
CA GLN A 2 -17.68 30.85 -10.49
C GLN A 2 -16.68 29.88 -9.87
N GLY A 3 -15.85 29.24 -10.69
CA GLY A 3 -14.83 28.33 -10.21
C GLY A 3 -13.52 28.58 -10.95
N ARG A 4 -12.42 28.25 -10.30
CA ARG A 4 -11.07 28.26 -10.87
C ARG A 4 -10.42 26.92 -10.58
N PHE A 5 -9.95 26.25 -11.63
CA PHE A 5 -9.10 25.08 -11.51
C PHE A 5 -7.67 25.51 -11.86
N VAL A 6 -6.75 25.31 -10.94
CA VAL A 6 -5.33 25.58 -11.14
C VAL A 6 -4.59 24.26 -11.17
N CYS A 7 -4.16 23.86 -12.36
CA CYS A 7 -3.40 22.63 -12.56
C CYS A 7 -1.95 22.82 -12.07
N SER A 8 -1.48 21.88 -11.26
CA SER A 8 -0.12 21.82 -10.73
C SER A 8 0.72 20.70 -11.37
N LYS A 9 0.09 19.62 -11.84
CA LYS A 9 0.71 18.51 -12.59
C LYS A 9 -0.28 18.03 -13.66
N GLY A 10 0.19 17.77 -14.87
CA GLY A 10 -0.65 17.37 -16.01
C GLY A 10 -1.26 18.55 -16.77
N ASN A 11 -2.04 18.23 -17.81
CA ASN A 11 -2.66 19.22 -18.70
C ASN A 11 -4.18 19.17 -18.56
N ALA A 12 -4.75 20.25 -18.04
CA ALA A 12 -6.19 20.45 -17.96
C ALA A 12 -6.58 21.85 -18.42
N THR A 13 -7.74 21.97 -19.05
CA THR A 13 -8.29 23.27 -19.45
C THR A 13 -8.79 24.04 -18.23
N PRO A 14 -8.88 25.38 -18.32
CA PRO A 14 -9.65 26.15 -17.35
C PRO A 14 -11.11 25.66 -17.28
N LEU A 15 -11.74 25.85 -16.13
CA LEU A 15 -13.16 25.52 -15.96
C LEU A 15 -14.00 26.37 -16.90
N PHE A 16 -14.91 25.71 -17.61
CA PHE A 16 -15.94 26.34 -18.40
C PHE A 16 -17.32 25.95 -17.87
N ARG A 17 -18.33 26.78 -18.19
CA ARG A 17 -19.71 26.51 -17.77
C ARG A 17 -20.33 25.50 -18.70
N LEU A 18 -20.91 24.45 -18.12
CA LEU A 18 -21.67 23.46 -18.87
C LEU A 18 -23.17 23.82 -18.79
N PRO A 19 -23.86 23.99 -19.93
CA PRO A 19 -25.31 24.19 -19.93
C PRO A 19 -26.04 22.94 -19.45
N ALA A 20 -27.25 23.11 -18.92
CA ALA A 20 -28.10 22.02 -18.41
C ALA A 20 -28.35 20.90 -19.44
N SER A 21 -28.39 21.24 -20.74
CA SER A 21 -28.55 20.28 -21.83
C SER A 21 -27.33 19.38 -22.07
N GLY A 22 -26.16 19.75 -21.54
CA GLY A 22 -24.92 18.99 -21.68
C GLY A 22 -24.51 18.23 -20.42
N HIS A 23 -25.25 18.37 -19.31
CA HIS A 23 -24.94 17.72 -18.04
C HIS A 23 -25.75 16.43 -17.88
N PRO A 24 -25.15 15.30 -17.48
CA PRO A 24 -25.86 14.03 -17.32
C PRO A 24 -26.98 14.05 -16.26
N SER A 25 -26.92 14.97 -15.28
CA SER A 25 -28.00 15.19 -14.30
C SER A 25 -29.03 16.26 -14.71
N GLY A 26 -28.89 16.92 -15.87
CA GLY A 26 -29.78 18.00 -16.31
C GLY A 26 -29.59 19.34 -15.59
N GLU A 27 -28.55 19.49 -14.75
CA GLU A 27 -28.25 20.71 -14.01
C GLU A 27 -27.14 21.55 -14.64
N ARG A 28 -27.05 22.84 -14.28
CA ARG A 28 -25.94 23.70 -14.75
C ARG A 28 -24.69 23.41 -13.92
N GLY A 29 -23.60 23.04 -14.59
CA GLY A 29 -22.34 22.64 -13.94
C GLY A 29 -21.12 23.45 -14.38
N LEU A 30 -19.98 23.12 -13.79
CA LEU A 30 -18.66 23.48 -14.30
C LEU A 30 -17.98 22.22 -14.82
N ALA A 31 -17.29 22.33 -15.94
CA ALA A 31 -16.56 21.23 -16.55
C ALA A 31 -15.16 21.71 -16.96
N PHE A 32 -14.25 20.76 -17.10
CA PHE A 32 -12.93 20.97 -17.68
C PHE A 32 -12.54 19.70 -18.45
N TYR A 33 -11.67 19.85 -19.44
CA TYR A 33 -11.06 18.73 -20.14
C TYR A 33 -9.65 18.52 -19.62
N SER A 34 -9.20 17.27 -19.58
CA SER A 34 -7.81 16.93 -19.32
C SER A 34 -7.27 16.00 -20.38
N LEU A 35 -5.98 16.12 -20.69
CA LEU A 35 -5.29 15.11 -21.48
C LEU A 35 -5.09 13.85 -20.64
N PRO A 36 -5.00 12.66 -21.27
CA PRO A 36 -4.73 11.43 -20.55
C PRO A 36 -3.41 11.49 -19.76
N GLY A 37 -3.41 10.98 -18.53
CA GLY A 37 -2.27 10.98 -17.62
C GLY A 37 -2.60 11.59 -16.25
N ILE A 38 -1.59 11.69 -15.38
CA ILE A 38 -1.76 12.19 -14.01
C ILE A 38 -2.11 13.69 -14.04
N VAL A 39 -3.24 14.05 -13.45
CA VAL A 39 -3.71 15.43 -13.30
C VAL A 39 -3.85 15.75 -11.82
N GLN A 40 -3.13 16.77 -11.37
CA GLN A 40 -3.25 17.31 -10.01
C GLN A 40 -3.51 18.81 -10.07
N GLY A 41 -4.50 19.29 -9.34
CA GLY A 41 -4.80 20.71 -9.29
C GLY A 41 -5.68 21.12 -8.14
N ASN A 42 -5.69 22.41 -7.86
CA ASN A 42 -6.56 23.00 -6.85
C ASN A 42 -7.84 23.49 -7.52
N LEU A 43 -8.97 22.96 -7.06
CA LEU A 43 -10.29 23.40 -7.48
C LEU A 43 -10.84 24.37 -6.44
N MET A 44 -11.02 25.62 -6.83
CA MET A 44 -11.66 26.64 -6.03
C MET A 44 -13.02 26.95 -6.62
N VAL A 45 -14.10 26.77 -5.86
CA VAL A 45 -15.47 27.10 -6.29
C VAL A 45 -16.04 28.15 -5.34
N GLN A 46 -16.54 29.22 -5.92
CA GLN A 46 -17.31 30.25 -5.24
C GLN A 46 -18.79 30.06 -5.58
N SER A 47 -19.55 29.68 -4.56
CA SER A 47 -21.01 29.70 -4.64
C SER A 47 -21.50 31.12 -4.39
N LYS A 48 -22.40 31.60 -5.26
CA LYS A 48 -23.08 32.89 -5.10
C LYS A 48 -24.52 32.67 -4.60
N HIS A 49 -24.71 31.66 -3.75
CA HIS A 49 -26.00 31.37 -3.17
C HIS A 49 -26.04 31.90 -1.73
N ASN A 50 -26.89 32.92 -1.54
CA ASN A 50 -27.29 33.48 -0.24
C ASN A 50 -26.20 34.23 0.57
N ARG A 51 -25.99 35.52 0.28
CA ARG A 51 -25.31 36.60 1.08
C ARG A 51 -23.99 36.29 1.85
N GLN A 52 -23.47 35.09 1.80
CA GLN A 52 -22.21 34.65 2.38
C GLN A 52 -21.34 34.12 1.23
N HIS A 53 -20.19 34.74 1.04
CA HIS A 53 -19.19 34.30 0.08
C HIS A 53 -18.49 33.05 0.63
N ALA A 54 -19.11 31.87 0.50
CA ALA A 54 -18.43 30.62 0.78
C ALA A 54 -17.51 30.29 -0.40
N ALA A 55 -16.22 30.55 -0.23
CA ALA A 55 -15.18 30.04 -1.11
C ALA A 55 -14.77 28.66 -0.61
N MET A 56 -15.00 27.63 -1.41
CA MET A 56 -14.57 26.27 -1.13
C MET A 56 -13.36 25.95 -1.99
N SER A 57 -12.29 25.44 -1.38
CA SER A 57 -11.09 24.99 -2.09
C SER A 57 -10.82 23.53 -1.74
N GLY A 58 -10.69 22.69 -2.75
CA GLY A 58 -10.27 21.29 -2.60
C GLY A 58 -9.10 21.00 -3.53
N ARG A 59 -8.15 20.20 -3.06
CA ARG A 59 -7.11 19.64 -3.93
C ARG A 59 -7.66 18.39 -4.60
N LEU A 60 -7.42 18.27 -5.89
CA LEU A 60 -7.79 17.13 -6.72
C LEU A 60 -6.54 16.48 -7.28
N SER A 61 -6.49 15.16 -7.22
CA SER A 61 -5.47 14.32 -7.82
C SER A 61 -6.17 13.11 -8.43
N PHE A 62 -6.06 12.92 -9.74
CA PHE A 62 -6.63 11.77 -10.43
C PHE A 62 -5.83 11.45 -11.70
N CYS A 63 -5.93 10.22 -12.19
CA CYS A 63 -5.34 9.83 -13.47
C CYS A 63 -6.41 9.99 -14.56
N ALA A 64 -6.30 10.99 -15.43
CA ALA A 64 -7.24 11.17 -16.51
C ALA A 64 -7.06 10.06 -17.55
N GLU A 65 -8.14 9.38 -17.91
CA GLU A 65 -8.15 8.45 -19.05
C GLU A 65 -8.69 9.08 -20.33
N ALA A 66 -8.30 8.50 -21.46
CA ALA A 66 -8.91 8.86 -22.74
C ALA A 66 -10.40 8.52 -22.74
N ASN A 67 -11.25 9.50 -23.05
CA ASN A 67 -12.71 9.40 -23.09
C ASN A 67 -13.40 9.16 -21.74
N ALA A 68 -12.73 9.39 -20.61
CA ALA A 68 -13.36 9.31 -19.30
C ALA A 68 -14.14 10.59 -18.93
N ILE A 69 -15.19 10.43 -18.13
CA ILE A 69 -16.06 11.48 -17.61
C ILE A 69 -16.08 11.35 -16.09
N TYR A 70 -15.65 12.42 -15.42
CA TYR A 70 -15.63 12.53 -13.97
C TYR A 70 -16.64 13.61 -13.52
N GLN A 71 -17.39 13.34 -12.46
CA GLN A 71 -18.26 14.28 -11.78
C GLN A 71 -17.61 14.71 -10.47
N ALA A 72 -17.67 16.01 -10.14
CA ALA A 72 -17.19 16.54 -8.87
C ALA A 72 -18.35 17.25 -8.16
N GLU A 73 -18.68 16.83 -6.94
CA GLU A 73 -19.73 17.40 -6.11
C GLU A 73 -19.14 17.95 -4.80
N PHE A 74 -19.47 19.19 -4.46
CA PHE A 74 -19.08 19.80 -3.19
C PHE A 74 -20.19 19.61 -2.16
N SER A 75 -19.90 18.90 -1.06
CA SER A 75 -20.80 18.87 0.09
C SER A 75 -20.63 20.14 0.90
N SER A 76 -21.68 20.97 0.95
CA SER A 76 -21.67 22.22 1.73
C SER A 76 -21.66 22.01 3.25
N ARG A 77 -22.02 20.80 3.71
CA ARG A 77 -22.05 20.44 5.14
C ARG A 77 -20.67 20.08 5.69
N ASP A 78 -19.85 19.41 4.87
CA ASP A 78 -18.58 18.83 5.32
C ASP A 78 -17.36 19.53 4.71
N ALA A 79 -17.58 20.52 3.84
CA ALA A 79 -16.53 21.15 3.01
C ALA A 79 -15.71 20.13 2.19
N THR A 80 -16.23 18.92 1.98
CA THR A 80 -15.57 17.85 1.24
C THR A 80 -15.95 17.89 -0.23
N LEU A 81 -14.95 17.75 -1.09
CA LEU A 81 -15.11 17.53 -2.51
C LEU A 81 -15.20 16.04 -2.78
N LYS A 82 -16.37 15.57 -3.24
CA LYS A 82 -16.56 14.21 -3.74
C LYS A 82 -16.33 14.23 -5.24
N MET A 83 -15.62 13.23 -5.75
CA MET A 83 -15.55 13.00 -7.18
C MET A 83 -15.93 11.56 -7.48
N GLU A 84 -16.60 11.37 -8.61
CA GLU A 84 -17.13 10.10 -9.07
C GLU A 84 -16.82 9.92 -10.55
N LEU A 85 -16.42 8.71 -10.94
CA LEU A 85 -16.22 8.36 -12.35
C LEU A 85 -17.56 7.92 -12.94
N LEU A 86 -18.10 8.70 -13.87
CA LEU A 86 -19.37 8.39 -14.54
C LEU A 86 -19.19 7.48 -15.76
N ARG A 87 -18.06 7.59 -16.46
CA ARG A 87 -17.77 6.81 -17.67
C ARG A 87 -16.26 6.73 -17.84
N GLY A 88 -15.69 5.54 -18.02
CA GLY A 88 -14.25 5.33 -18.16
C GLY A 88 -13.88 3.93 -17.70
N ASN A 89 -12.64 3.50 -17.97
CA ASN A 89 -12.09 2.22 -17.52
C ASN A 89 -11.18 2.39 -16.28
N ASP A 90 -11.11 3.62 -15.75
CA ASP A 90 -10.16 4.02 -14.72
C ASP A 90 -10.38 3.26 -13.42
N LEU A 91 -9.47 2.31 -13.19
CA LEU A 91 -9.34 1.48 -12.01
C LEU A 91 -8.70 2.23 -10.82
N HIS A 92 -8.23 3.46 -11.00
CA HIS A 92 -7.35 4.17 -10.08
C HIS A 92 -7.93 5.49 -9.54
N PHE A 93 -9.25 5.53 -9.32
CA PHE A 93 -9.87 6.68 -8.66
C PHE A 93 -9.61 6.67 -7.15
N LEU A 94 -8.45 7.17 -6.71
CA LEU A 94 -8.12 7.34 -5.29
C LEU A 94 -7.91 8.82 -4.94
N ARG A 95 -8.85 9.28 -4.11
CA ARG A 95 -8.83 10.47 -3.26
C ARG A 95 -7.61 10.42 -2.33
N GLU A 96 -6.54 11.16 -2.64
CA GLU A 96 -5.62 11.64 -1.60
C GLU A 96 -6.29 12.81 -0.87
N ASP A 97 -7.17 12.50 0.08
CA ASP A 97 -7.27 13.37 1.24
C ASP A 97 -5.91 13.24 1.92
N ALA A 98 -4.97 14.14 1.59
CA ALA A 98 -3.80 14.31 2.45
C ALA A 98 -4.36 14.68 3.84
N PRO A 99 -4.22 13.83 4.87
CA PRO A 99 -4.48 14.32 6.21
C PRO A 99 -3.53 15.50 6.42
N SER A 100 -4.05 16.61 6.93
CA SER A 100 -3.25 17.76 7.36
C SER A 100 -2.02 17.24 8.09
N GLU A 101 -0.83 17.71 7.70
CA GLU A 101 0.47 17.18 8.20
C GLU A 101 0.50 17.11 9.74
N ASP A 102 -0.26 17.97 10.41
CA ASP A 102 -0.42 18.01 11.87
C ASP A 102 -1.16 16.80 12.48
N ILE A 103 -2.18 16.23 11.80
CA ILE A 103 -2.91 15.03 12.28
C ILE A 103 -2.10 13.76 11.99
N ALA A 104 -1.33 13.75 10.91
CA ALA A 104 -0.40 12.67 10.63
C ALA A 104 0.69 12.60 11.71
N LEU A 105 1.23 13.76 12.13
CA LEU A 105 2.28 13.85 13.16
C LEU A 105 1.79 13.46 14.57
N GLU A 106 0.55 13.79 14.94
CA GLU A 106 -0.01 13.35 16.24
C GLU A 106 -0.36 11.86 16.29
N GLN A 107 -0.67 11.23 15.14
CA GLN A 107 -0.88 9.78 15.05
C GLN A 107 0.43 8.98 14.92
N MET A 108 1.59 9.64 14.72
CA MET A 108 2.94 9.05 14.66
C MET A 108 3.49 8.63 16.03
N ARG A 109 2.70 7.95 16.86
CA ARG A 109 3.32 7.07 17.87
C ARG A 109 3.81 5.82 17.16
N PHE A 110 5.09 5.83 16.78
CA PHE A 110 5.79 4.59 16.47
C PHE A 110 5.62 3.68 17.69
N ASP A 111 4.95 2.54 17.48
CA ASP A 111 4.76 1.52 18.52
C ASP A 111 6.16 1.21 19.08
N ASP A 112 6.38 1.43 20.39
CA ASP A 112 7.68 1.19 21.03
C ASP A 112 8.08 -0.25 20.68
N GLY A 113 9.16 -0.37 19.90
CA GLY A 113 9.42 -1.51 19.04
C GLY A 113 9.19 -2.88 19.68
N LYS A 114 8.57 -3.80 18.94
CA LYS A 114 8.43 -5.18 19.39
C LYS A 114 9.80 -5.84 19.32
N ARG A 115 10.21 -6.49 20.40
CA ARG A 115 11.44 -7.30 20.37
C ARG A 115 11.23 -8.47 19.42
N PRO A 116 12.19 -8.74 18.49
CA PRO A 116 12.16 -9.96 17.72
C PRO A 116 12.29 -11.17 18.64
N ALA A 117 11.75 -12.32 18.21
CA ALA A 117 11.78 -13.55 18.99
C ALA A 117 13.20 -14.17 19.12
N SER A 118 14.16 -13.69 18.33
CA SER A 118 15.56 -14.11 18.35
C SER A 118 16.46 -13.03 17.78
N ASP A 119 17.70 -12.95 18.26
CA ASP A 119 18.72 -11.99 17.79
C ASP A 119 19.19 -12.28 16.35
N ASN A 120 19.00 -13.52 15.89
CA ASN A 120 19.31 -13.92 14.51
C ASN A 120 18.12 -13.70 13.57
N ILE A 121 18.32 -12.89 12.52
CA ILE A 121 17.32 -12.60 11.48
C ILE A 121 16.81 -13.88 10.80
N LEU A 122 17.74 -14.75 10.38
CA LEU A 122 17.41 -16.04 9.74
C LEU A 122 16.69 -17.00 10.69
N GLY A 123 17.11 -17.04 11.95
CA GLY A 123 16.47 -17.85 12.98
C GLY A 123 15.01 -17.44 13.21
N CYS A 124 14.78 -16.13 13.36
CA CYS A 124 13.44 -15.55 13.51
C CYS A 124 12.56 -15.93 12.31
N PHE A 125 13.08 -15.79 11.10
CA PHE A 125 12.39 -16.18 9.87
C PHE A 125 12.01 -17.66 9.86
N TYR A 126 12.95 -18.58 10.13
CA TYR A 126 12.68 -20.02 10.12
C TYR A 126 11.68 -20.45 11.18
N VAL A 127 11.75 -19.89 12.39
CA VAL A 127 10.83 -20.22 13.48
C VAL A 127 9.41 -19.81 13.12
N GLN A 128 9.22 -18.59 12.62
CA GLN A 128 7.90 -18.09 12.27
C GLN A 128 7.29 -18.83 11.08
N GLU A 129 8.11 -19.13 10.07
CA GLU A 129 7.66 -19.83 8.88
C GLU A 129 7.34 -21.30 9.17
N THR A 130 8.14 -21.95 10.02
CA THR A 130 7.82 -23.31 10.52
C THR A 130 6.50 -23.31 11.30
N LYS A 131 6.25 -22.30 12.14
CA LYS A 131 4.96 -22.15 12.84
C LYS A 131 3.79 -21.99 11.86
N ARG A 132 3.97 -21.19 10.80
CA ARG A 132 2.96 -21.01 9.74
C ARG A 132 2.65 -22.33 9.03
N LEU A 133 3.68 -23.07 8.63
CA LEU A 133 3.54 -24.36 7.95
C LEU A 133 2.86 -25.41 8.85
N PHE A 134 3.25 -25.48 10.12
CA PHE A 134 2.63 -26.38 11.09
C PHE A 134 1.15 -26.08 11.29
N LEU A 135 0.79 -24.81 11.48
CA LEU A 135 -0.62 -24.37 11.60
C LEU A 135 -1.42 -24.69 10.34
N SER A 136 -0.83 -24.47 9.15
CA SER A 136 -1.49 -24.79 7.89
C SER A 136 -1.71 -26.30 7.70
N GLY A 137 -0.75 -27.13 8.10
CA GLY A 137 -0.86 -28.59 8.07
C GLY A 137 -1.95 -29.09 9.01
N LEU A 138 -2.01 -28.54 10.23
CA LEU A 138 -3.06 -28.88 11.20
C LEU A 138 -4.45 -28.46 10.73
N LEU A 139 -4.57 -27.27 10.11
CA LEU A 139 -5.84 -26.81 9.54
C LEU A 139 -6.28 -27.67 8.35
N LEU A 140 -5.33 -28.12 7.51
CA LEU A 140 -5.61 -29.03 6.40
C LEU A 140 -5.97 -30.44 6.89
N ALA A 141 -5.47 -30.86 8.04
CA ALA A 141 -5.79 -32.17 8.62
C ALA A 141 -7.29 -32.29 8.97
N VAL A 142 -7.96 -31.20 9.37
CA VAL A 142 -9.39 -31.21 9.74
C VAL A 142 -10.31 -31.67 8.59
N PRO A 143 -10.31 -31.04 7.40
CA PRO A 143 -11.14 -31.49 6.28
C PRO A 143 -10.72 -32.87 5.76
N ILE A 144 -9.43 -33.21 5.80
CA ILE A 144 -8.96 -34.55 5.40
C ILE A 144 -9.47 -35.61 6.36
N ALA A 145 -9.43 -35.36 7.67
CA ALA A 145 -10.01 -36.25 8.68
C ALA A 145 -11.49 -36.47 8.42
N TYR A 146 -12.24 -35.41 8.12
CA TYR A 146 -13.65 -35.51 7.75
C TYR A 146 -13.85 -36.39 6.49
N LEU A 147 -13.06 -36.16 5.43
CA LEU A 147 -13.16 -36.95 4.19
C LEU A 147 -12.85 -38.44 4.40
N VAL A 148 -11.83 -38.76 5.21
CA VAL A 148 -11.43 -40.16 5.45
C VAL A 148 -12.40 -40.84 6.40
N LEU A 149 -12.78 -40.20 7.52
CA LEU A 149 -13.59 -40.81 8.58
C LEU A 149 -15.09 -40.78 8.27
N ALA A 150 -15.62 -39.68 7.73
CA ALA A 150 -17.06 -39.53 7.48
C ALA A 150 -17.46 -39.94 6.05
N ALA A 151 -16.62 -39.65 5.06
CA ALA A 151 -16.91 -39.97 3.65
C ALA A 151 -16.24 -41.27 3.17
N GLY A 152 -15.53 -42.00 4.05
CA GLY A 152 -14.93 -43.30 3.74
C GLY A 152 -13.87 -43.25 2.63
N GLN A 153 -13.28 -42.07 2.39
CA GLN A 153 -12.27 -41.90 1.35
C GLN A 153 -10.96 -42.61 1.72
N SER A 154 -10.13 -42.83 0.71
CA SER A 154 -8.94 -43.64 0.87
C SER A 154 -7.94 -43.04 1.90
N PRO A 155 -7.35 -43.86 2.79
CA PRO A 155 -6.47 -43.39 3.86
C PRO A 155 -5.20 -42.67 3.39
N TRP A 156 -4.76 -42.83 2.14
CA TRP A 156 -3.57 -42.16 1.61
C TRP A 156 -3.70 -40.63 1.62
N LEU A 157 -4.92 -40.09 1.70
CA LEU A 157 -5.16 -38.64 1.82
C LEU A 157 -4.49 -38.02 3.06
N TRP A 158 -4.21 -38.81 4.10
CA TRP A 158 -3.43 -38.37 5.27
C TRP A 158 -1.98 -37.98 4.96
N LEU A 159 -1.47 -38.36 3.78
CA LEU A 159 -0.17 -37.90 3.31
C LEU A 159 -0.19 -36.42 2.91
N LEU A 160 -1.34 -35.83 2.57
CA LEU A 160 -1.41 -34.42 2.18
C LEU A 160 -1.07 -33.44 3.33
N PRO A 161 -1.68 -33.51 4.53
CA PRO A 161 -1.35 -32.61 5.63
C PRO A 161 0.07 -32.78 6.19
N VAL A 162 0.77 -33.88 5.87
CA VAL A 162 2.17 -34.10 6.25
C VAL A 162 3.12 -33.74 5.11
N GLY A 163 2.88 -34.26 3.92
CA GLY A 163 3.74 -34.12 2.75
C GLY A 163 3.80 -32.69 2.22
N LEU A 164 2.68 -31.96 2.18
CA LEU A 164 2.68 -30.57 1.70
C LEU A 164 3.49 -29.64 2.61
N PRO A 165 3.31 -29.62 3.95
CA PRO A 165 4.15 -28.81 4.82
C PRO A 165 5.63 -29.20 4.77
N VAL A 166 5.96 -30.50 4.71
CA VAL A 166 7.36 -30.96 4.60
C VAL A 166 8.00 -30.48 3.30
N LEU A 167 7.29 -30.59 2.17
CA LEU A 167 7.76 -30.08 0.89
C LEU A 167 7.99 -28.56 0.94
N MET A 168 7.04 -27.81 1.51
CA MET A 168 7.16 -26.36 1.67
C MET A 168 8.30 -25.97 2.62
N TRP A 169 8.54 -26.77 3.66
CA TRP A 169 9.65 -26.57 4.59
C TRP A 169 11.00 -26.75 3.89
N ILE A 170 11.15 -27.77 3.04
CA ILE A 170 12.33 -27.97 2.21
C ILE A 170 12.52 -26.78 1.24
N LEU A 171 11.45 -26.35 0.56
CA LEU A 171 11.49 -25.22 -0.36
C LEU A 171 11.88 -23.91 0.35
N MET A 172 11.40 -23.70 1.58
CA MET A 172 11.76 -22.56 2.41
C MET A 172 13.26 -22.54 2.70
N PHE A 173 13.85 -23.66 3.13
CA PHE A 173 15.30 -23.72 3.36
C PHE A 173 16.11 -23.55 2.07
N ALA A 174 15.63 -24.12 0.97
CA ALA A 174 16.34 -24.07 -0.31
C ALA A 174 16.25 -22.71 -1.02
N VAL A 175 15.18 -21.94 -0.83
CA VAL A 175 14.90 -20.73 -1.64
C VAL A 175 14.49 -19.52 -0.80
N GLY A 176 13.83 -19.72 0.33
CA GLY A 176 13.20 -18.64 1.11
C GLY A 176 14.17 -17.56 1.59
N ALA A 177 15.41 -17.95 1.92
CA ALA A 177 16.46 -17.02 2.37
C ALA A 177 17.43 -16.57 1.26
N LYS A 178 17.36 -17.14 0.04
CA LYS A 178 18.36 -16.88 -1.01
C LYS A 178 18.44 -15.42 -1.43
N ARG A 179 17.29 -14.73 -1.50
CA ARG A 179 17.24 -13.31 -1.90
C ARG A 179 17.85 -12.41 -0.82
N TYR A 180 17.58 -12.71 0.44
CA TYR A 180 18.24 -12.07 1.58
C TYR A 180 19.75 -12.32 1.56
N GLN A 181 20.19 -13.59 1.50
CA GLN A 181 21.60 -13.96 1.50
C GLN A 181 22.36 -13.29 0.34
N LYS A 182 21.81 -13.30 -0.87
CA LYS A 182 22.45 -12.65 -2.03
C LYS A 182 22.72 -11.15 -1.82
N ILE A 183 21.80 -10.44 -1.16
CA ILE A 183 21.95 -9.01 -0.89
C ILE A 183 22.86 -8.79 0.32
N PHE A 184 22.68 -9.59 1.37
CA PHE A 184 23.45 -9.51 2.61
C PHE A 184 24.93 -9.83 2.38
N ASP A 185 25.24 -10.92 1.66
CA ASP A 185 26.60 -11.33 1.30
C ASP A 185 27.29 -10.32 0.35
N GLY A 186 26.50 -9.50 -0.36
CA GLY A 186 27.00 -8.43 -1.22
C GLY A 186 27.34 -7.13 -0.47
N LEU A 187 27.01 -7.03 0.82
CA LEU A 187 27.33 -5.89 1.67
C LEU A 187 28.75 -5.97 2.23
N THR A 188 29.29 -4.83 2.65
CA THR A 188 30.55 -4.80 3.39
C THR A 188 30.37 -5.41 4.79
N MET A 189 31.43 -5.99 5.36
CA MET A 189 31.38 -6.60 6.71
C MET A 189 30.85 -5.63 7.77
N GLN A 190 31.24 -4.36 7.69
CA GLN A 190 30.74 -3.32 8.59
C GLN A 190 29.22 -3.13 8.49
N GLN A 191 28.66 -3.11 7.27
CA GLN A 191 27.21 -3.00 7.07
C GLN A 191 26.45 -4.25 7.55
N GLN A 192 27.05 -5.43 7.42
CA GLN A 192 26.45 -6.67 7.94
C GLN A 192 26.36 -6.64 9.46
N ASP A 193 27.43 -6.21 10.13
CA ASP A 193 27.48 -6.07 11.58
C ASP A 193 26.49 -5.01 12.07
N ASP A 194 26.44 -3.84 11.41
CA ASP A 194 25.51 -2.76 11.73
C ASP A 194 24.04 -3.24 11.63
N ILE A 195 23.67 -3.93 10.55
CA ILE A 195 22.30 -4.47 10.38
C ILE A 195 21.97 -5.51 11.46
N THR A 196 22.93 -6.35 11.82
CA THR A 196 22.72 -7.38 12.85
C THR A 196 22.54 -6.76 14.23
N GLN A 197 23.32 -5.73 14.56
CA GLN A 197 23.16 -4.97 15.80
C GLN A 197 21.85 -4.16 15.82
N GLU A 198 21.50 -3.51 14.71
CA GLU A 198 20.23 -2.78 14.57
C GLU A 198 19.02 -3.72 14.74
N PHE A 199 19.12 -4.96 14.26
CA PHE A 199 18.05 -5.95 14.41
C PHE A 199 17.88 -6.44 15.85
N ALA A 200 18.98 -6.55 16.62
CA ALA A 200 18.93 -6.99 18.02
C ALA A 200 18.23 -5.96 18.94
N VAL A 201 18.22 -4.68 18.55
CA VAL A 201 17.55 -3.60 19.29
C VAL A 201 16.04 -3.61 19.00
N PRO A 202 15.15 -3.26 19.95
CA PRO A 202 13.72 -3.11 19.70
C PRO A 202 13.46 -2.14 18.55
N HIS A 203 12.71 -2.59 17.55
CA HIS A 203 12.40 -1.81 16.35
C HIS A 203 10.93 -1.98 15.94
N PRO A 204 10.35 -1.05 15.15
CA PRO A 204 8.97 -1.14 14.71
C PRO A 204 8.77 -2.34 13.78
N ILE A 205 7.78 -3.18 14.09
CA ILE A 205 7.38 -4.34 13.28
C ILE A 205 5.91 -4.16 12.87
N TYR A 206 5.69 -4.08 11.56
CA TYR A 206 4.36 -3.91 10.98
C TYR A 206 3.91 -5.17 10.23
N ARG A 207 2.60 -5.47 10.30
CA ARG A 207 2.04 -6.69 9.70
C ARG A 207 1.65 -6.46 8.24
N LEU A 208 2.07 -7.40 7.40
CA LEU A 208 1.71 -7.48 5.98
C LEU A 208 0.71 -8.62 5.76
N PHE A 209 0.02 -8.61 4.61
CA PHE A 209 -0.77 -9.74 4.15
C PHE A 209 0.16 -10.93 3.89
N GLY A 210 0.11 -11.92 4.78
CA GLY A 210 0.97 -13.10 4.71
C GLY A 210 2.43 -12.85 5.12
N GLY A 211 2.70 -11.82 5.94
CA GLY A 211 4.06 -11.44 6.31
C GLY A 211 4.19 -10.35 7.37
N GLU A 212 5.40 -9.80 7.47
CA GLU A 212 5.75 -8.65 8.32
C GLU A 212 6.92 -7.86 7.74
N VAL A 213 7.01 -6.59 8.10
CA VAL A 213 8.12 -5.70 7.76
C VAL A 213 8.72 -5.12 9.02
N HIS A 214 10.03 -5.22 9.12
CA HIS A 214 10.84 -4.64 10.18
C HIS A 214 11.47 -3.35 9.65
N LEU A 215 11.27 -2.25 10.36
CA LEU A 215 11.86 -0.97 10.02
C LEU A 215 13.16 -0.77 10.81
N LEU A 216 14.31 -0.89 10.15
CA LEU A 216 15.61 -0.63 10.76
C LEU A 216 16.16 0.71 10.25
N PRO A 217 16.98 1.44 11.03
CA PRO A 217 17.55 2.73 10.63
C PRO A 217 18.20 2.75 9.25
N SER A 218 18.85 1.65 8.86
CA SER A 218 19.61 1.54 7.61
C SER A 218 18.91 0.71 6.53
N CYS A 219 17.94 -0.14 6.88
CA CYS A 219 17.28 -1.05 5.95
C CYS A 219 15.85 -1.46 6.35
N LEU A 220 15.12 -2.01 5.39
CA LEU A 220 13.88 -2.73 5.60
C LEU A 220 14.15 -4.23 5.49
N ILE A 221 13.72 -4.99 6.49
CA ILE A 221 13.69 -6.45 6.41
C ILE A 221 12.23 -6.86 6.24
N CYS A 222 11.91 -7.40 5.06
CA CYS A 222 10.55 -7.78 4.70
C CYS A 222 10.45 -9.30 4.61
N ARG A 223 9.53 -9.87 5.38
CA ARG A 223 9.08 -11.24 5.25
C ARG A 223 7.73 -11.24 4.53
N HIS A 224 7.67 -11.86 3.36
CA HIS A 224 6.43 -11.92 2.58
C HIS A 224 6.31 -13.27 1.88
N ARG A 225 5.16 -13.96 2.07
CA ARG A 225 4.83 -15.24 1.40
C ARG A 225 5.91 -16.34 1.51
N GLY A 226 6.62 -16.40 2.64
CA GLY A 226 7.66 -17.41 2.88
C GLY A 226 9.01 -17.08 2.24
N GLN A 227 9.20 -15.82 1.83
CA GLN A 227 10.48 -15.29 1.39
C GLN A 227 10.95 -14.18 2.32
N LEU A 228 12.25 -14.15 2.57
CA LEU A 228 12.93 -13.09 3.29
C LEU A 228 13.65 -12.19 2.28
N SER A 229 13.44 -10.88 2.40
CA SER A 229 14.07 -9.88 1.55
C SER A 229 14.65 -8.75 2.39
N LEU A 230 15.85 -8.32 2.01
CA LEU A 230 16.52 -7.14 2.55
C LEU A 230 16.43 -6.03 1.51
N ILE A 231 15.92 -4.87 1.90
CA ILE A 231 15.82 -3.69 1.04
C ILE A 231 16.56 -2.56 1.74
N LEU A 232 17.67 -2.12 1.17
CA LEU A 232 18.45 -1.02 1.73
C LEU A 232 17.79 0.31 1.38
N LEU A 233 17.76 1.24 2.34
CA LEU A 233 17.10 2.54 2.18
C LEU A 233 17.74 3.39 1.06
N ASP A 234 19.06 3.29 0.91
CA ASP A 234 19.84 3.98 -0.12
C ASP A 234 19.51 3.52 -1.54
N GLN A 235 18.96 2.32 -1.69
CA GLN A 235 18.55 1.76 -2.98
C GLN A 235 17.13 2.14 -3.37
N ILE A 236 16.31 2.67 -2.45
CA ILE A 236 14.92 3.04 -2.75
C ILE A 236 14.91 4.37 -3.52
N VAL A 237 14.35 4.33 -4.74
CA VAL A 237 14.20 5.50 -5.62
C VAL A 237 12.84 6.13 -5.44
N SER A 238 11.78 5.31 -5.40
CA SER A 238 10.43 5.80 -5.19
C SER A 238 9.57 4.78 -4.43
N ALA A 239 8.58 5.29 -3.71
CA ALA A 239 7.58 4.51 -3.01
C ALA A 239 6.19 4.99 -3.42
N GLN A 240 5.35 4.07 -3.88
CA GLN A 240 3.99 4.35 -4.34
C GLN A 240 3.00 3.46 -3.61
N SER A 241 1.93 4.02 -3.06
CA SER A 241 0.84 3.24 -2.48
C SER A 241 -0.29 3.06 -3.49
N ILE A 242 -0.67 1.81 -3.75
CA ILE A 242 -1.78 1.43 -4.63
C ILE A 242 -2.83 0.71 -3.78
N SER A 243 -4.09 1.15 -3.83
CA SER A 243 -5.21 0.41 -3.26
C SER A 243 -5.99 -0.27 -4.39
N TYR A 244 -6.17 -1.59 -4.32
CA TYR A 244 -6.97 -2.33 -5.31
C TYR A 244 -8.46 -2.28 -4.92
N SER A 245 -9.34 -1.82 -5.82
CA SER A 245 -10.77 -1.59 -5.48
C SER A 245 -11.76 -2.55 -6.11
N GLN A 246 -11.39 -3.42 -7.05
CA GLN A 246 -12.39 -4.03 -7.92
C GLN A 246 -12.96 -5.40 -7.54
N THR A 247 -12.44 -6.13 -6.55
CA THR A 247 -13.07 -7.41 -6.17
C THR A 247 -13.15 -7.69 -4.69
N MET A 248 -12.21 -7.20 -3.89
CA MET A 248 -12.37 -7.15 -2.43
C MET A 248 -11.46 -6.03 -1.92
N HIS A 249 -12.02 -5.02 -1.25
CA HIS A 249 -11.30 -3.89 -0.65
C HIS A 249 -10.25 -4.29 0.41
N LEU A 250 -9.91 -5.56 0.54
CA LEU A 250 -9.24 -6.13 1.71
C LEU A 250 -7.75 -5.79 1.81
N THR A 251 -7.10 -5.30 0.73
CA THR A 251 -5.65 -5.06 0.73
C THR A 251 -5.22 -3.74 0.06
N LYS A 252 -4.32 -3.00 0.72
CA LYS A 252 -3.56 -1.86 0.15
C LYS A 252 -2.11 -2.28 -0.07
N THR A 253 -1.51 -1.94 -1.19
CA THR A 253 -0.17 -2.37 -1.57
C THR A 253 0.78 -1.18 -1.62
N LEU A 254 1.96 -1.31 -1.05
CA LEU A 254 3.07 -0.37 -1.18
C LEU A 254 4.08 -0.95 -2.18
N ILE A 255 4.33 -0.24 -3.27
CA ILE A 255 5.34 -0.60 -4.27
C ILE A 255 6.58 0.23 -4.03
N LEU A 256 7.70 -0.44 -3.77
CA LEU A 256 9.03 0.16 -3.64
C LEU A 256 9.81 -0.12 -4.93
N ASN A 257 10.26 0.95 -5.59
CA ASN A 257 11.10 0.87 -6.77
C ASN A 257 12.56 1.11 -6.37
N LEU A 258 13.44 0.15 -6.69
CA LEU A 258 14.86 0.24 -6.38
C LEU A 258 15.67 0.80 -7.57
N LYS A 259 16.87 1.33 -7.27
CA LYS A 259 17.86 1.79 -8.27
C LYS A 259 18.25 0.71 -9.27
N THR A 260 18.14 -0.56 -8.86
CA THR A 260 18.43 -1.74 -9.69
C THR A 260 17.33 -2.05 -10.71
N GLY A 261 16.21 -1.32 -10.69
CA GLY A 261 15.03 -1.60 -11.51
C GLY A 261 14.12 -2.70 -10.94
N GLN A 262 14.46 -3.28 -9.78
CA GLN A 262 13.59 -4.23 -9.09
C GLN A 262 12.45 -3.51 -8.38
N THR A 263 11.27 -4.12 -8.39
CA THR A 263 10.10 -3.64 -7.65
C THR A 263 9.76 -4.61 -6.52
N HIS A 264 9.47 -4.08 -5.33
CA HIS A 264 9.00 -4.84 -4.18
C HIS A 264 7.61 -4.39 -3.81
N GLN A 265 6.66 -5.33 -3.77
CA GLN A 265 5.28 -5.08 -3.41
C GLN A 265 5.04 -5.57 -1.98
N LEU A 266 4.61 -4.67 -1.10
CA LEU A 266 4.25 -4.94 0.28
C LEU A 266 2.74 -4.78 0.43
N GLU A 267 2.02 -5.88 0.57
CA GLU A 267 0.56 -5.88 0.71
C GLU A 267 0.19 -5.74 2.20
N PHE A 268 -0.71 -4.81 2.54
CA PHE A 268 -1.25 -4.55 3.88
C PHE A 268 -2.74 -4.87 3.89
N THR A 269 -3.23 -5.55 4.93
CA THR A 269 -4.66 -5.84 5.07
C THR A 269 -5.46 -4.66 5.59
N LEU A 270 -6.79 -4.69 5.43
CA LEU A 270 -7.73 -3.66 5.87
C LEU A 270 -7.56 -3.28 7.36
N GLY A 271 -7.26 -4.26 8.23
CA GLY A 271 -7.03 -4.05 9.66
C GLY A 271 -5.70 -3.37 10.00
N HIS A 272 -4.77 -3.32 9.05
CA HIS A 272 -3.41 -2.78 9.19
C HIS A 272 -3.17 -1.58 8.25
N GLN A 273 -4.21 -0.86 7.82
CA GLN A 273 -4.03 0.34 6.97
C GLN A 273 -3.29 1.48 7.69
N LYS A 274 -3.37 1.55 9.03
CA LYS A 274 -2.60 2.50 9.84
C LYS A 274 -1.10 2.19 9.78
N ASP A 275 -0.75 0.92 9.63
CA ASP A 275 0.63 0.46 9.53
C ASP A 275 1.25 0.90 8.20
N LEU A 276 0.48 0.86 7.10
CA LEU A 276 0.91 1.39 5.80
C LEU A 276 1.28 2.88 5.88
N LEU A 277 0.41 3.70 6.50
CA LEU A 277 0.67 5.13 6.68
C LEU A 277 1.93 5.37 7.53
N SER A 278 2.14 4.54 8.55
CA SER A 278 3.31 4.62 9.43
C SER A 278 4.61 4.27 8.69
N VAL A 279 4.59 3.22 7.85
CA VAL A 279 5.74 2.82 7.02
C VAL A 279 6.07 3.91 5.98
N LEU A 280 5.05 4.50 5.35
CA LEU A 280 5.24 5.61 4.40
C LEU A 280 5.80 6.86 5.08
N ALA A 281 5.28 7.22 6.24
CA ALA A 281 5.76 8.38 7.00
C ALA A 281 7.23 8.19 7.43
N TRP A 282 7.59 6.99 7.88
CA TRP A 282 8.96 6.64 8.21
C TRP A 282 9.90 6.72 6.99
N LEU A 283 9.46 6.22 5.83
CA LEU A 283 10.22 6.35 4.58
C LEU A 283 10.43 7.82 4.19
N LYS A 284 9.39 8.66 4.31
CA LYS A 284 9.48 10.12 4.05
C LYS A 284 10.47 10.79 5.01
N GLN A 285 10.46 10.41 6.29
CA GLN A 285 11.38 10.96 7.29
C GLN A 285 12.84 10.59 6.99
N LYS A 286 13.09 9.33 6.61
CA LYS A 286 14.45 8.81 6.41
C LYS A 286 15.03 9.15 5.05
N ASN A 287 14.21 9.32 4.03
CA ASN A 287 14.66 9.67 2.70
C ASN A 287 13.60 10.55 2.00
N PRO A 288 13.69 11.89 2.16
CA PRO A 288 12.70 12.84 1.63
C PRO A 288 12.69 12.90 0.09
N ALA A 289 13.69 12.31 -0.59
CA ALA A 289 13.73 12.21 -2.05
C ALA A 289 12.81 11.12 -2.63
N ILE A 290 12.31 10.18 -1.80
CA ILE A 290 11.50 9.02 -2.25
C ILE A 290 10.15 9.42 -2.85
N LEU A 291 9.65 10.64 -2.58
CA LEU A 291 8.36 11.14 -3.07
C LEU A 291 8.47 12.22 -4.16
N GLN A 292 9.66 12.50 -4.68
CA GLN A 292 9.75 13.34 -5.88
C GLN A 292 9.40 12.51 -7.13
N GLU A 293 8.10 12.29 -7.33
CA GLU A 293 7.59 11.89 -8.64
C GLU A 293 7.84 13.01 -9.64
N ARG A 294 8.82 12.82 -10.54
CA ARG A 294 8.85 13.52 -11.83
C ARG A 294 7.49 13.43 -12.53
#